data_AF-A0A939ZCC5-F1
#
_entry.id   AF-A0A939ZCC5-F1
#
_cell.length_a   1.000
_cell.length_b   1.000
_cell.length_c   1.000
_cell.angle_alpha   90.00
_cell.angle_beta   90.00
_cell.angle_gamma   90.00
#
_symmetry.space_group_name_H-M   'P 1'
#
loop_
_entity.id
_entity.type
_entity.pdbx_description
1 polymer ?
#
loop_
_entity_poly.entity_id
_entity_poly.type
_entity_poly.pdbx_seq_one_letter_code
_entity_poly.pdbx_strand_id
1 'polypeptide(L)'
;MKRKVLSLMIIAALALAMCCVPAFAEGEDIKVYLDNKELSFDVAPIIVDDRVLVPMRVIFEALGAEVTWEGETKTAIAYDPETERVLAITIGSNIMLDGDGNKIILDVPARIESGRTLLPLRAVSEAFGCLVEWDGLEREVDIINEDLQYALDLTARQETVEAANAEELLNFIGTDKKIVLTGTLYNLSDEIKVNNPYVEKNAYDSGYKVKNVSNMMISGNGAEIVTDDILADVLSFDNCEFIELLNLKIGHTKSLPEYMCEGAVTRFDSCNNIYIADCYLYGCGAFGIYADNTKKINVTGGKIYDCSYTGIWLTHGSTAKVSKSEFCDSSHMSGFIRIDESKIRLTECFIHDIKCDSAFIETLTDTSDITIRDCTFSRISYVDFLSSNRVNLNMDNCRFADSIAVG
;
A
#
# COMPACT_ATOMS: atom_id res chain seq x y z
N MET A 1 83.94 24.43 -6.24
CA MET A 1 83.32 23.11 -6.57
C MET A 1 82.18 22.72 -5.64
N LYS A 2 82.36 22.64 -4.30
CA LYS A 2 81.34 22.10 -3.36
C LYS A 2 79.91 22.67 -3.47
N ARG A 3 79.72 23.96 -3.80
CA ARG A 3 78.38 24.57 -3.97
C ARG A 3 77.60 24.12 -5.22
N LYS A 4 78.26 23.71 -6.31
CA LYS A 4 77.55 23.28 -7.55
C LYS A 4 77.05 21.83 -7.48
N VAL A 5 77.70 20.98 -6.67
CA VAL A 5 77.28 19.58 -6.47
C VAL A 5 76.00 19.50 -5.64
N LEU A 6 75.85 20.37 -4.63
CA LEU A 6 74.67 20.41 -3.77
C LEU A 6 73.40 20.82 -4.55
N SER A 7 73.50 21.77 -5.48
CA SER A 7 72.36 22.19 -6.32
C SER A 7 71.92 21.12 -7.33
N LEU A 8 72.83 20.27 -7.85
CA LEU A 8 72.43 19.15 -8.72
C LEU A 8 71.68 18.06 -7.95
N MET A 9 72.09 17.76 -6.71
CA MET A 9 71.41 16.76 -5.89
C MET A 9 70.00 17.18 -5.45
N ILE A 10 69.78 18.47 -5.21
CA ILE A 10 68.44 18.99 -4.86
C ILE A 10 67.48 18.94 -6.07
N ILE A 11 67.97 19.23 -7.28
CA ILE A 11 67.13 19.14 -8.50
C ILE A 11 66.78 17.69 -8.84
N ALA A 12 67.71 16.74 -8.65
CA ALA A 12 67.43 15.31 -8.82
C ALA A 12 66.42 14.77 -7.78
N ALA A 13 66.48 15.25 -6.52
CA ALA A 13 65.51 14.90 -5.49
C ALA A 13 64.12 15.51 -5.76
N LEU A 14 64.05 16.72 -6.32
CA LEU A 14 62.78 17.38 -6.64
C LEU A 14 62.09 16.77 -7.88
N ALA A 15 62.86 16.25 -8.84
CA ALA A 15 62.32 15.52 -9.99
C ALA A 15 61.73 14.15 -9.63
N LEU A 16 62.21 13.50 -8.56
CA LEU A 16 61.71 12.19 -8.10
C LEU A 16 60.43 12.29 -7.25
N ALA A 17 60.07 13.50 -6.80
CA ALA A 17 58.82 13.77 -6.07
C ALA A 17 57.60 13.99 -6.99
N MET A 18 57.76 13.85 -8.30
CA MET A 18 56.72 14.20 -9.29
C MET A 18 56.06 12.98 -9.98
N CYS A 19 56.33 11.76 -9.49
CA CYS A 19 55.73 10.52 -9.99
C CYS A 19 54.86 9.77 -8.96
N CYS A 20 54.46 10.43 -7.86
CA CYS A 20 53.34 9.98 -7.04
C CYS A 20 52.04 10.67 -7.52
N VAL A 21 51.59 10.31 -8.72
CA VAL A 21 50.16 10.49 -9.04
C VAL A 21 49.42 9.58 -8.05
N PRO A 22 48.44 10.07 -7.28
CA PRO A 22 47.56 9.17 -6.57
C PRO A 22 46.89 8.27 -7.61
N ALA A 23 47.04 6.96 -7.46
CA ALA A 23 46.27 6.01 -8.23
C ALA A 23 44.82 6.10 -7.73
N PHE A 24 44.02 6.96 -8.38
CA PHE A 24 42.57 6.87 -8.31
C PHE A 24 42.15 5.55 -8.97
N ALA A 25 42.12 4.50 -8.15
CA ALA A 25 41.58 3.19 -8.47
C ALA A 25 40.46 2.87 -7.47
N GLU A 26 39.61 3.86 -7.21
CA GLU A 26 38.23 3.64 -6.77
C GLU A 26 37.38 3.69 -8.03
N GLY A 27 37.08 2.52 -8.60
CA GLY A 27 35.94 2.41 -9.49
C GLY A 27 34.71 2.46 -8.59
N GLU A 28 33.86 3.47 -8.76
CA GLU A 28 32.68 3.69 -7.91
C GLU A 28 31.86 2.40 -7.77
N ASP A 29 31.51 2.06 -6.53
CA ASP A 29 30.76 0.84 -6.24
C ASP A 29 29.41 0.84 -6.98
N ILE A 30 29.04 -0.31 -7.53
CA ILE A 30 27.76 -0.48 -8.22
C ILE A 30 26.69 -0.67 -7.16
N LYS A 31 25.71 0.23 -7.11
CA LYS A 31 24.55 0.07 -6.23
C LYS A 31 23.45 -0.71 -6.97
N VAL A 32 22.67 -1.46 -6.20
CA VAL A 32 21.52 -2.18 -6.70
C VAL A 32 20.35 -1.93 -5.77
N TYR A 33 19.22 -1.52 -6.32
CA TYR A 33 17.98 -1.33 -5.60
C TYR A 33 16.97 -2.37 -6.05
N LEU A 34 16.14 -2.84 -5.11
CA LEU A 34 14.91 -3.57 -5.40
C LEU A 34 13.75 -2.71 -4.88
N ASP A 35 12.84 -2.31 -5.78
CA ASP A 35 11.69 -1.46 -5.45
C ASP A 35 12.10 -0.16 -4.70
N ASN A 36 13.16 0.51 -5.17
CA ASN A 36 13.81 1.68 -4.55
C ASN A 36 14.54 1.43 -3.22
N LYS A 37 14.64 0.18 -2.75
CA LYS A 37 15.39 -0.19 -1.54
C LYS A 37 16.78 -0.73 -1.89
N GLU A 38 17.83 -0.06 -1.43
CA GLU A 38 19.21 -0.48 -1.64
C GLU A 38 19.48 -1.88 -1.05
N LEU A 39 20.12 -2.74 -1.83
CA LEU A 39 20.53 -4.09 -1.43
C LEU A 39 21.99 -4.08 -0.97
N SER A 40 22.23 -4.62 0.22
CA SER A 40 23.59 -4.79 0.76
C SER A 40 24.18 -6.11 0.31
N PHE A 41 25.38 -6.08 -0.27
CA PHE A 41 26.12 -7.27 -0.71
C PHE A 41 27.36 -7.51 0.17
N ASP A 42 27.65 -8.77 0.49
CA ASP A 42 28.87 -9.18 1.20
C ASP A 42 30.06 -9.42 0.26
N VAL A 43 29.78 -9.63 -1.03
CA VAL A 43 30.73 -9.56 -2.14
C VAL A 43 30.16 -8.55 -3.13
N ALA A 44 30.87 -7.44 -3.36
CA ALA A 44 30.39 -6.35 -4.21
C ALA A 44 30.01 -6.81 -5.62
N PRO A 45 29.00 -6.20 -6.27
CA PRO A 45 28.71 -6.42 -7.68
C PRO A 45 29.92 -6.05 -8.55
N ILE A 46 30.12 -6.77 -9.66
CA ILE A 46 31.25 -6.54 -10.59
C ILE A 46 30.75 -6.41 -12.02
N ILE A 47 31.40 -5.57 -12.84
CA ILE A 47 31.20 -5.56 -14.29
C ILE A 47 32.20 -6.51 -14.95
N VAL A 48 31.70 -7.44 -15.76
CA VAL A 48 32.52 -8.30 -16.63
C VAL A 48 31.78 -8.50 -17.95
N ASP A 49 32.50 -8.37 -19.06
CA ASP A 49 31.95 -8.46 -20.43
C ASP A 49 30.69 -7.60 -20.62
N ASP A 50 30.76 -6.35 -20.12
CA ASP A 50 29.68 -5.36 -20.10
C ASP A 50 28.37 -5.87 -19.45
N ARG A 51 28.49 -6.73 -18.42
CA ARG A 51 27.39 -7.16 -17.55
C ARG A 51 27.71 -6.96 -16.08
N VAL A 52 26.77 -6.39 -15.33
CA VAL A 52 26.78 -6.41 -13.87
C VAL A 52 26.47 -7.84 -13.42
N LEU A 53 27.39 -8.44 -12.66
CA LEU A 53 27.19 -9.69 -11.96
C LEU A 53 27.05 -9.45 -10.46
N VAL A 54 26.10 -10.14 -9.84
CA VAL A 54 25.78 -10.05 -8.41
C VAL A 54 25.79 -11.42 -7.73
N PRO A 55 26.07 -11.49 -6.42
CA PRO A 55 25.74 -12.65 -5.60
C PRO A 55 24.27 -13.02 -5.72
N MET A 56 23.97 -14.12 -6.42
CA MET A 56 22.59 -14.51 -6.78
C MET A 56 21.65 -14.62 -5.59
N ARG A 57 22.20 -15.03 -4.43
CA ARG A 57 21.47 -15.25 -3.19
C ARG A 57 20.79 -13.97 -2.69
N VAL A 58 21.47 -12.84 -2.75
CA VAL A 58 20.96 -11.57 -2.22
C VAL A 58 19.73 -11.12 -2.99
N ILE A 59 19.73 -11.27 -4.32
CA ILE A 59 18.59 -10.90 -5.16
C ILE A 59 17.40 -11.84 -4.92
N PHE A 60 17.63 -13.16 -4.98
CA PHE A 60 16.55 -14.14 -4.82
C PHE A 60 15.93 -14.11 -3.41
N GLU A 61 16.73 -14.00 -2.34
CA GLU A 61 16.20 -13.88 -0.97
C GLU A 61 15.48 -12.54 -0.75
N ALA A 62 15.90 -11.46 -1.43
CA ALA A 62 15.18 -10.19 -1.41
C ALA A 62 13.84 -10.25 -2.18
N LEU A 63 13.74 -11.12 -3.19
CA LEU A 63 12.52 -11.47 -3.92
C LEU A 63 11.70 -12.59 -3.25
N GLY A 64 12.04 -13.00 -2.02
CA GLY A 64 11.27 -13.99 -1.24
C GLY A 64 11.61 -15.46 -1.50
N ALA A 65 12.54 -15.77 -2.42
CA ALA A 65 12.92 -17.13 -2.76
C ALA A 65 14.02 -17.72 -1.85
N GLU A 66 13.89 -19.02 -1.56
CA GLU A 66 14.87 -19.80 -0.83
C GLU A 66 16.00 -20.27 -1.77
N VAL A 67 17.27 -20.06 -1.39
CA VAL A 67 18.42 -20.48 -2.22
C VAL A 67 19.21 -21.62 -1.56
N THR A 68 19.26 -22.76 -2.24
CA THR A 68 20.00 -23.97 -1.84
C THR A 68 21.21 -24.21 -2.75
N TRP A 69 22.12 -25.09 -2.31
CA TRP A 69 23.35 -25.41 -3.02
C TRP A 69 23.61 -26.92 -3.01
N GLU A 70 23.69 -27.52 -4.19
CA GLU A 70 24.08 -28.92 -4.38
C GLU A 70 25.59 -28.99 -4.69
N GLY A 71 26.34 -29.52 -3.72
CA GLY A 71 27.80 -29.59 -3.77
C GLY A 71 28.36 -30.62 -4.74
N GLU A 72 27.67 -31.74 -4.97
CA GLU A 72 28.16 -32.79 -5.88
C GLU A 72 28.11 -32.34 -7.34
N THR A 73 27.02 -31.68 -7.73
CA THR A 73 26.81 -31.17 -9.10
C THR A 73 27.32 -29.75 -9.31
N LYS A 74 27.66 -29.03 -8.23
CA LYS A 74 27.99 -27.59 -8.23
C LYS A 74 26.86 -26.73 -8.79
N THR A 75 25.64 -26.99 -8.31
CA THR A 75 24.42 -26.33 -8.80
C THR A 75 23.80 -25.52 -7.67
N ALA A 76 23.54 -24.24 -7.94
CA ALA A 76 22.70 -23.41 -7.09
C ALA A 76 21.26 -23.50 -7.56
N ILE A 77 20.32 -23.60 -6.62
CA ILE A 77 18.89 -23.71 -6.89
C ILE A 77 18.16 -22.63 -6.09
N ALA A 78 17.30 -21.86 -6.75
CA ALA A 78 16.38 -20.92 -6.11
C ALA A 78 14.95 -21.46 -6.23
N TYR A 79 14.16 -21.36 -5.16
CA TYR A 79 12.76 -21.75 -5.12
C TYR A 79 11.91 -20.64 -4.51
N ASP A 80 10.92 -20.17 -5.25
CA ASP A 80 9.89 -19.24 -4.81
C ASP A 80 8.70 -20.02 -4.23
N PRO A 81 8.41 -19.93 -2.92
CA PRO A 81 7.28 -20.62 -2.32
C PRO A 81 5.92 -19.96 -2.60
N GLU A 82 5.88 -18.72 -3.07
CA GLU A 82 4.64 -18.00 -3.40
C GLU A 82 4.20 -18.28 -4.84
N THR A 83 5.14 -18.28 -5.80
CA THR A 83 4.82 -18.54 -7.22
C THR A 83 5.19 -19.95 -7.69
N GLU A 84 5.64 -20.84 -6.79
CA GLU A 84 6.17 -22.18 -7.05
C GLU A 84 7.33 -22.25 -8.09
N ARG A 85 7.96 -21.11 -8.41
CA ARG A 85 9.01 -21.04 -9.44
C ARG A 85 10.31 -21.67 -8.92
N VAL A 86 10.95 -22.47 -9.76
CA VAL A 86 12.27 -23.06 -9.50
C VAL A 86 13.24 -22.58 -10.57
N LEU A 87 14.44 -22.16 -10.18
CA LEU A 87 15.57 -21.92 -11.08
C LEU A 87 16.80 -22.72 -10.63
N ALA A 88 17.52 -23.34 -11.56
CA ALA A 88 18.74 -24.11 -11.29
C ALA A 88 19.88 -23.71 -12.23
N ILE A 89 21.07 -23.46 -11.67
CA ILE A 89 22.26 -23.05 -12.43
C ILE A 89 23.54 -23.73 -11.92
N THR A 90 24.21 -24.45 -12.81
CA THR A 90 25.50 -25.10 -12.55
C THR A 90 26.66 -24.11 -12.80
N ILE A 91 27.65 -24.08 -11.92
CA ILE A 91 28.82 -23.20 -12.07
C ILE A 91 29.61 -23.53 -13.35
N GLY A 92 29.98 -22.49 -14.09
CA GLY A 92 30.62 -22.56 -15.41
C GLY A 92 29.62 -22.71 -16.57
N SER A 93 28.34 -22.92 -16.30
CA SER A 93 27.28 -22.92 -17.31
C SER A 93 26.87 -21.49 -17.67
N ASN A 94 26.53 -21.27 -18.95
CA ASN A 94 25.77 -20.11 -19.40
C ASN A 94 24.29 -20.45 -19.67
N ILE A 95 23.82 -21.60 -19.16
CA ILE A 95 22.43 -22.05 -19.22
C ILE A 95 21.93 -22.26 -17.80
N MET A 96 20.95 -21.46 -17.42
CA MET A 96 20.08 -21.68 -16.26
C MET A 96 18.81 -22.41 -16.74
N LEU A 97 18.24 -23.26 -15.88
CA LEU A 97 17.02 -24.01 -16.14
C LEU A 97 15.90 -23.54 -15.22
N ASP A 98 14.66 -23.51 -15.71
CA ASP A 98 13.48 -23.38 -14.84
C ASP A 98 12.94 -24.76 -14.40
N GLY A 99 11.87 -24.75 -13.59
CA GLY A 99 11.21 -25.96 -13.10
C GLY A 99 10.60 -26.86 -14.19
N ASP A 100 10.28 -26.31 -15.36
CA ASP A 100 9.77 -27.03 -16.53
C ASP A 100 10.91 -27.56 -17.45
N GLY A 101 12.15 -27.16 -17.19
CA GLY A 101 13.34 -27.53 -17.97
C GLY A 101 13.59 -26.64 -19.20
N ASN A 102 12.92 -25.49 -19.32
CA ASN A 102 13.26 -24.48 -20.31
C ASN A 102 14.63 -23.87 -20.02
N LYS A 103 15.25 -23.27 -21.04
CA LYS A 103 16.63 -22.75 -20.96
C LYS A 103 16.65 -21.23 -20.98
N ILE A 104 17.16 -20.65 -19.90
CA ILE A 104 17.48 -19.23 -19.79
C ILE A 104 18.97 -19.09 -20.08
N ILE A 105 19.32 -18.37 -21.15
CA ILE A 105 20.70 -18.20 -21.59
C ILE A 105 21.29 -16.97 -20.88
N LEU A 106 22.41 -17.17 -20.20
CA LEU A 106 23.17 -16.12 -19.53
C LEU A 106 24.20 -15.53 -20.52
N ASP A 107 24.28 -14.20 -20.57
CA ASP A 107 25.30 -13.50 -21.37
C ASP A 107 26.73 -13.78 -20.89
N VAL A 108 26.91 -14.00 -19.57
CA VAL A 108 28.18 -14.37 -18.94
C VAL A 108 27.94 -15.62 -18.08
N PRO A 109 28.81 -16.65 -18.16
CA PRO A 109 28.65 -17.88 -17.36
C PRO A 109 28.62 -17.62 -15.85
N ALA A 110 27.89 -18.48 -15.14
CA ALA A 110 27.90 -18.53 -13.68
C ALA A 110 29.31 -18.78 -13.14
N ARG A 111 29.76 -17.97 -12.19
CA ARG A 111 31.10 -18.12 -11.56
C ARG A 111 31.00 -18.17 -10.05
N ILE A 112 32.07 -18.63 -9.41
CA ILE A 112 32.29 -18.39 -7.98
C ILE A 112 33.36 -17.30 -7.85
N GLU A 113 33.03 -16.23 -7.13
CA GLU A 113 33.96 -15.16 -6.74
C GLU A 113 33.88 -14.98 -5.23
N SER A 114 35.03 -14.95 -4.53
CA SER A 114 35.10 -14.83 -3.06
C SER A 114 34.15 -15.74 -2.25
N GLY A 115 33.80 -16.93 -2.77
CA GLY A 115 32.87 -17.87 -2.12
C GLY A 115 31.39 -17.54 -2.30
N ARG A 116 31.03 -16.70 -3.27
CA ARG A 116 29.64 -16.43 -3.71
C ARG A 116 29.46 -16.83 -5.16
N THR A 117 28.29 -17.36 -5.49
CA THR A 117 27.90 -17.58 -6.89
C THR A 117 27.43 -16.28 -7.50
N LEU A 118 28.14 -15.82 -8.53
CA LEU A 118 27.86 -14.60 -9.26
C LEU A 118 27.23 -14.91 -10.62
N LEU A 119 26.14 -14.22 -10.93
CA LEU A 119 25.34 -14.34 -12.16
C LEU A 119 25.05 -12.96 -12.74
N PRO A 120 24.81 -12.82 -14.07
CA PRO A 120 24.32 -11.57 -14.65
C PRO A 120 23.01 -11.16 -13.97
N LEU A 121 23.00 -9.97 -13.36
CA LEU A 121 21.87 -9.48 -12.54
C LEU A 121 20.56 -9.54 -13.32
N ARG A 122 20.56 -9.06 -14.57
CA ARG A 122 19.38 -9.07 -15.44
C ARG A 122 18.75 -10.46 -15.58
N ALA A 123 19.56 -11.49 -15.83
CA ALA A 123 19.06 -12.86 -15.99
C ALA A 123 18.54 -13.47 -14.68
N VAL A 124 19.03 -13.01 -13.52
CA VAL A 124 18.51 -13.39 -12.19
C VAL A 124 17.13 -12.77 -11.96
N SER A 125 16.99 -11.47 -12.24
CA SER A 125 15.77 -10.70 -11.97
C SER A 125 14.65 -10.96 -12.99
N GLU A 126 14.96 -10.99 -14.29
CA GLU A 126 13.97 -11.24 -15.36
C GLU A 126 13.39 -12.66 -15.27
N ALA A 127 14.16 -13.64 -14.78
CA ALA A 127 13.68 -15.00 -14.53
C ALA A 127 12.64 -15.07 -13.39
N PHE A 128 12.53 -14.03 -12.58
CA PHE A 128 11.49 -13.80 -11.57
C PHE A 128 10.39 -12.81 -12.05
N GLY A 129 10.42 -12.40 -13.31
CA GLY A 129 9.45 -11.45 -13.88
C GLY A 129 9.74 -9.98 -13.59
N CYS A 130 10.88 -9.64 -13.00
CA CYS A 130 11.24 -8.25 -12.69
C CYS A 130 11.83 -7.52 -13.92
N LEU A 131 11.52 -6.23 -14.04
CA LEU A 131 12.22 -5.31 -14.94
C LEU A 131 13.58 -4.91 -14.33
N VAL A 132 14.57 -4.64 -15.20
CA VAL A 132 15.92 -4.20 -14.79
C VAL A 132 16.40 -3.02 -15.62
N GLU A 133 16.45 -1.86 -14.98
CA GLU A 133 17.02 -0.62 -15.52
C GLU A 133 18.46 -0.40 -15.03
N TRP A 134 19.22 0.42 -15.76
CA TRP A 134 20.63 0.72 -15.44
C TRP A 134 20.92 2.19 -15.71
N ASP A 135 21.23 2.94 -14.66
CA ASP A 135 21.80 4.27 -14.79
C ASP A 135 23.33 4.17 -14.90
N GLY A 136 23.84 4.48 -16.10
CA GLY A 136 25.27 4.47 -16.39
C GLY A 136 26.05 5.70 -15.90
N LEU A 137 25.37 6.75 -15.42
CA LEU A 137 25.97 7.94 -14.82
C LEU A 137 26.18 7.73 -13.32
N GLU A 138 25.14 7.31 -12.60
CA GLU A 138 25.18 7.08 -11.15
C GLU A 138 25.68 5.66 -10.81
N ARG A 139 25.80 4.77 -11.81
CA ARG A 139 26.21 3.35 -11.70
C ARG A 139 25.26 2.52 -10.83
N GLU A 140 23.97 2.76 -11.01
CA GLU A 140 22.89 2.18 -10.23
C GLU A 140 22.06 1.21 -11.08
N VAL A 141 21.69 0.07 -10.49
CA VAL A 141 20.77 -0.89 -11.10
C VAL A 141 19.46 -0.88 -10.33
N ASP A 142 18.35 -0.61 -11.01
CA ASP A 142 17.01 -0.68 -10.43
C ASP A 142 16.32 -1.97 -10.88
N ILE A 143 15.97 -2.80 -9.90
CA ILE A 143 15.11 -3.98 -10.07
C ILE A 143 13.70 -3.59 -9.62
N ILE A 144 12.74 -3.73 -10.53
CA ILE A 144 11.33 -3.38 -10.31
C ILE A 144 10.52 -4.66 -10.47
N ASN A 145 9.81 -5.10 -9.42
CA ASN A 145 8.94 -6.27 -9.52
C ASN A 145 7.60 -5.96 -10.24
N GLU A 146 6.84 -7.00 -10.53
CA GLU A 146 5.56 -6.90 -11.26
C GLU A 146 4.53 -6.02 -10.53
N ASP A 147 4.47 -6.10 -9.19
CA ASP A 147 3.57 -5.30 -8.35
C ASP A 147 3.89 -3.80 -8.40
N LEU A 148 5.17 -3.43 -8.26
CA LEU A 148 5.60 -2.03 -8.36
C LEU A 148 5.45 -1.50 -9.79
N GLN A 149 5.80 -2.30 -10.81
CA GLN A 149 5.58 -1.93 -12.21
C GLN A 149 4.10 -1.64 -12.48
N TYR A 150 3.21 -2.51 -12.00
CA TYR A 150 1.77 -2.33 -12.15
C TYR A 150 1.25 -1.07 -11.42
N ALA A 151 1.76 -0.76 -10.23
CA ALA A 151 1.44 0.47 -9.49
C ALA A 151 1.96 1.74 -10.20
N LEU A 152 3.14 1.68 -10.82
CA LEU A 152 3.68 2.76 -11.66
C LEU A 152 2.83 2.96 -12.93
N ASP A 153 2.42 1.88 -13.60
CA ASP A 153 1.57 1.91 -14.79
C ASP A 153 0.14 2.41 -14.48
N LEU A 154 -0.42 2.08 -13.32
CA LEU A 154 -1.66 2.69 -12.81
C LEU A 154 -1.49 4.21 -12.67
N THR A 155 -0.44 4.64 -11.96
CA THR A 155 -0.16 6.05 -11.70
C THR A 155 0.07 6.84 -12.99
N ALA A 156 0.83 6.28 -13.94
CA ALA A 156 1.17 6.92 -15.22
C ALA A 156 -0.04 7.11 -16.15
N ARG A 157 -1.11 6.33 -15.99
CA ARG A 157 -2.35 6.48 -16.77
C ARG A 157 -3.28 7.57 -16.25
N GLN A 158 -3.15 8.00 -14.99
CA GLN A 158 -4.10 8.94 -14.38
C GLN A 158 -4.05 10.34 -15.02
N GLU A 159 -5.15 10.74 -15.67
CA GLU A 159 -5.35 12.11 -16.12
C GLU A 159 -5.76 12.98 -14.92
N THR A 160 -4.96 14.02 -14.63
CA THR A 160 -5.26 14.95 -13.54
C THR A 160 -6.25 16.02 -13.98
N VAL A 161 -7.31 16.21 -13.20
CA VAL A 161 -8.37 17.20 -13.41
C VAL A 161 -8.67 17.95 -12.11
N GLU A 162 -8.95 19.24 -12.21
CA GLU A 162 -9.29 20.08 -11.05
C GLU A 162 -10.81 20.31 -11.01
N ALA A 163 -11.46 20.00 -9.89
CA ALA A 163 -12.88 20.25 -9.65
C ALA A 163 -13.05 21.36 -8.61
N ALA A 164 -13.72 22.46 -8.94
CA ALA A 164 -13.96 23.59 -8.04
C ALA A 164 -15.28 23.50 -7.25
N ASN A 165 -16.19 22.60 -7.64
CA ASN A 165 -17.53 22.44 -7.06
C ASN A 165 -18.10 21.03 -7.26
N ALA A 166 -19.27 20.76 -6.65
CA ALA A 166 -19.93 19.46 -6.69
C ALA A 166 -20.35 19.00 -8.10
N GLU A 167 -20.74 19.92 -8.99
CA GLU A 167 -21.10 19.56 -10.37
C GLU A 167 -19.86 19.10 -11.15
N GLU A 168 -18.75 19.82 -11.04
CA GLU A 168 -17.48 19.42 -11.65
C GLU A 168 -16.96 18.09 -11.09
N LEU A 169 -17.01 17.90 -9.76
CA LEU A 169 -16.63 16.64 -9.13
C LEU A 169 -17.41 15.46 -9.72
N LEU A 170 -18.75 15.52 -9.72
CA LEU A 170 -19.58 14.43 -10.24
C LEU A 170 -19.44 14.25 -11.76
N ASN A 171 -19.13 15.29 -12.52
CA ASN A 171 -18.91 15.18 -13.97
C ASN A 171 -17.48 14.73 -14.35
N PHE A 172 -16.50 14.81 -13.46
CA PHE A 172 -15.11 14.38 -13.70
C PHE A 172 -14.78 12.97 -13.19
N ILE A 173 -15.66 12.35 -12.40
CA ILE A 173 -15.55 10.93 -12.00
C ILE A 173 -15.42 10.02 -13.24
N GLY A 174 -14.45 9.11 -13.22
CA GLY A 174 -14.22 8.18 -14.32
C GLY A 174 -12.94 7.37 -14.13
N THR A 175 -12.74 6.38 -15.01
CA THR A 175 -11.54 5.54 -15.02
C THR A 175 -10.29 6.35 -15.37
N ASP A 176 -9.16 6.01 -14.73
CA ASP A 176 -7.86 6.67 -14.91
C ASP A 176 -7.92 8.19 -14.66
N LYS A 177 -8.60 8.61 -13.57
CA LYS A 177 -8.76 10.02 -13.19
C LYS A 177 -8.15 10.34 -11.83
N LYS A 178 -7.38 11.44 -11.78
CA LYS A 178 -6.93 12.06 -10.54
C LYS A 178 -7.64 13.40 -10.36
N ILE A 179 -8.68 13.40 -9.53
CA ILE A 179 -9.52 14.55 -9.25
C ILE A 179 -8.94 15.31 -8.06
N VAL A 180 -8.51 16.54 -8.31
CA VAL A 180 -8.01 17.47 -7.29
C VAL A 180 -9.12 18.47 -6.97
N LEU A 181 -9.56 18.49 -5.72
CA LEU A 181 -10.57 19.42 -5.22
C LEU A 181 -9.90 20.77 -4.91
N THR A 182 -10.31 21.83 -5.61
CA THR A 182 -9.78 23.19 -5.44
C THR A 182 -10.73 24.12 -4.67
N GLY A 183 -12.00 23.74 -4.54
CA GLY A 183 -12.98 24.33 -3.63
C GLY A 183 -12.88 23.76 -2.22
N THR A 184 -13.57 24.39 -1.27
CA THR A 184 -13.59 23.95 0.14
C THR A 184 -14.78 23.08 0.51
N LEU A 185 -15.90 23.18 -0.22
CA LEU A 185 -17.18 22.54 0.09
C LEU A 185 -17.86 22.01 -1.18
N TYR A 186 -18.33 20.77 -1.13
CA TYR A 186 -18.97 20.04 -2.23
C TYR A 186 -20.29 19.46 -1.70
N ASN A 187 -21.36 20.27 -1.73
CA ASN A 187 -22.68 19.83 -1.27
C ASN A 187 -23.40 19.03 -2.35
N LEU A 188 -23.59 17.73 -2.12
CA LEU A 188 -24.25 16.81 -3.04
C LEU A 188 -25.79 16.89 -2.96
N SER A 189 -26.35 17.55 -1.94
CA SER A 189 -27.80 17.83 -1.87
C SER A 189 -28.27 18.90 -2.86
N ASP A 190 -27.36 19.67 -3.45
CA ASP A 190 -27.71 20.76 -4.38
C ASP A 190 -28.34 20.21 -5.69
N GLU A 191 -29.02 21.07 -6.45
CA GLU A 191 -29.55 20.70 -7.77
C GLU A 191 -28.41 20.62 -8.81
N ILE A 192 -27.68 19.51 -8.80
CA ILE A 192 -26.49 19.27 -9.64
C ILE A 192 -26.87 18.60 -10.96
N LYS A 193 -26.37 19.13 -12.08
CA LYS A 193 -26.55 18.56 -13.41
C LYS A 193 -25.44 17.55 -13.75
N VAL A 194 -25.67 16.29 -13.40
CA VAL A 194 -24.77 15.18 -13.77
C VAL A 194 -25.02 14.74 -15.22
N ASN A 195 -23.96 14.77 -16.05
CA ASN A 195 -23.93 14.31 -17.44
C ASN A 195 -22.83 13.24 -17.62
N ASN A 196 -22.68 12.35 -16.64
CA ASN A 196 -21.57 11.39 -16.55
C ASN A 196 -22.11 9.95 -16.60
N PRO A 197 -21.66 9.08 -17.53
CA PRO A 197 -22.11 7.68 -17.61
C PRO A 197 -21.67 6.81 -16.42
N TYR A 198 -20.67 7.24 -15.64
CA TYR A 198 -20.19 6.54 -14.46
C TYR A 198 -20.95 6.89 -13.17
N VAL A 199 -21.84 7.89 -13.19
CA VAL A 199 -22.51 8.41 -12.00
C VAL A 199 -24.03 8.35 -12.17
N GLU A 200 -24.67 7.48 -11.39
CA GLU A 200 -26.11 7.30 -11.34
C GLU A 200 -26.68 8.05 -10.13
N LYS A 201 -27.69 8.90 -10.32
CA LYS A 201 -28.40 9.53 -9.18
C LYS A 201 -29.41 8.53 -8.62
N ASN A 202 -29.47 8.39 -7.30
CA ASN A 202 -30.43 7.53 -6.62
C ASN A 202 -31.87 8.00 -6.87
N ALA A 203 -32.81 7.05 -6.90
CA ALA A 203 -34.21 7.33 -7.20
C ALA A 203 -35.05 7.76 -5.98
N TYR A 204 -34.53 7.57 -4.77
CA TYR A 204 -35.27 7.70 -3.51
C TYR A 204 -34.66 8.71 -2.51
N ASP A 205 -33.46 9.20 -2.79
CA ASP A 205 -32.65 10.09 -1.96
C ASP A 205 -31.79 11.02 -2.86
N SER A 206 -31.10 11.99 -2.27
CA SER A 206 -30.25 12.94 -3.01
C SER A 206 -28.93 12.34 -3.53
N GLY A 207 -28.56 11.14 -3.09
CA GLY A 207 -27.25 10.54 -3.26
C GLY A 207 -26.91 10.11 -4.69
N TYR A 208 -25.62 9.84 -4.88
CA TYR A 208 -25.02 9.47 -6.15
C TYR A 208 -24.19 8.19 -6.01
N LYS A 209 -24.35 7.28 -6.97
CA LYS A 209 -23.62 6.02 -7.06
C LYS A 209 -22.65 6.04 -8.23
N VAL A 210 -21.37 5.87 -7.92
CA VAL A 210 -20.27 5.70 -8.89
C VAL A 210 -20.19 4.24 -9.30
N LYS A 211 -20.12 3.95 -10.60
CA LYS A 211 -20.27 2.59 -11.14
C LYS A 211 -19.20 2.27 -12.17
N ASN A 212 -18.57 1.09 -12.08
CA ASN A 212 -17.61 0.58 -13.08
C ASN A 212 -16.41 1.51 -13.34
N VAL A 213 -15.92 2.19 -12.29
CA VAL A 213 -14.74 3.05 -12.35
C VAL A 213 -13.51 2.28 -11.84
N SER A 214 -12.39 2.43 -12.54
CA SER A 214 -11.10 1.85 -12.11
C SER A 214 -10.00 2.91 -12.04
N ASN A 215 -9.06 2.79 -11.09
CA ASN A 215 -7.90 3.67 -10.98
C ASN A 215 -8.29 5.15 -10.89
N MET A 216 -9.08 5.49 -9.86
CA MET A 216 -9.54 6.86 -9.62
C MET A 216 -9.10 7.35 -8.24
N MET A 217 -8.51 8.54 -8.21
CA MET A 217 -8.13 9.25 -6.99
C MET A 217 -8.98 10.51 -6.83
N ILE A 218 -9.50 10.75 -5.64
CA ILE A 218 -10.07 12.04 -5.21
C ILE A 218 -9.21 12.56 -4.07
N SER A 219 -8.66 13.76 -4.23
CA SER A 219 -7.78 14.40 -3.25
C SER A 219 -8.15 15.86 -3.05
N GLY A 220 -8.19 16.37 -1.81
CA GLY A 220 -8.78 17.68 -1.56
C GLY A 220 -8.18 18.55 -0.46
N ASN A 221 -7.06 18.16 0.15
CA ASN A 221 -6.34 18.97 1.15
C ASN A 221 -7.26 19.52 2.29
N GLY A 222 -8.20 18.71 2.75
CA GLY A 222 -9.21 19.06 3.76
C GLY A 222 -10.56 19.54 3.22
N ALA A 223 -10.78 19.54 1.90
CA ALA A 223 -12.06 19.84 1.27
C ALA A 223 -13.19 18.91 1.76
N GLU A 224 -14.40 19.46 1.80
CA GLU A 224 -15.54 18.99 2.59
C GLU A 224 -16.67 18.50 1.66
N ILE A 225 -16.78 17.18 1.43
CA ILE A 225 -17.83 16.55 0.59
C ILE A 225 -18.99 16.14 1.49
N VAL A 226 -20.20 16.61 1.18
CA VAL A 226 -21.32 16.49 2.12
C VAL A 226 -22.67 16.26 1.45
N THR A 227 -23.61 15.73 2.22
CA THR A 227 -25.05 15.83 1.94
C THR A 227 -25.80 16.26 3.22
N ASP A 228 -26.97 16.86 3.08
CA ASP A 228 -27.93 17.13 4.17
C ASP A 228 -29.11 16.12 4.19
N ASP A 229 -29.13 15.19 3.23
CA ASP A 229 -30.09 14.09 3.16
C ASP A 229 -29.60 12.91 3.99
N ILE A 230 -30.39 12.56 5.00
CA ILE A 230 -30.07 11.52 5.96
C ILE A 230 -30.22 10.10 5.39
N LEU A 231 -30.87 9.94 4.24
CA LEU A 231 -31.05 8.64 3.57
C LEU A 231 -29.96 8.38 2.51
N ALA A 232 -29.30 9.44 2.04
CA ALA A 232 -28.27 9.35 1.01
C ALA A 232 -26.94 8.86 1.59
N ASP A 233 -26.28 7.94 0.88
CA ASP A 233 -24.85 7.73 1.04
C ASP A 233 -24.09 9.00 0.58
N VAL A 234 -23.06 9.45 1.32
CA VAL A 234 -22.29 10.64 0.90
C VAL A 234 -21.42 10.30 -0.32
N LEU A 235 -20.70 9.17 -0.29
CA LEU A 235 -20.03 8.60 -1.46
C LEU A 235 -20.34 7.10 -1.56
N SER A 236 -20.95 6.69 -2.66
CA SER A 236 -21.37 5.30 -2.92
C SER A 236 -20.68 4.77 -4.18
N PHE A 237 -20.02 3.62 -4.08
CA PHE A 237 -19.28 2.97 -5.17
C PHE A 237 -19.79 1.55 -5.41
N ASP A 238 -19.95 1.16 -6.67
CA ASP A 238 -20.48 -0.14 -7.10
C ASP A 238 -19.63 -0.69 -8.26
N ASN A 239 -19.12 -1.92 -8.10
CA ASN A 239 -18.23 -2.58 -9.05
C ASN A 239 -17.03 -1.71 -9.49
N CYS A 240 -16.36 -1.08 -8.52
CA CYS A 240 -15.22 -0.18 -8.74
C CYS A 240 -13.91 -0.78 -8.20
N GLU A 241 -12.77 -0.40 -8.78
CA GLU A 241 -11.45 -0.93 -8.39
C GLU A 241 -10.34 0.13 -8.34
N PHE A 242 -9.38 0.03 -7.42
CA PHE A 242 -8.29 1.03 -7.27
C PHE A 242 -8.86 2.43 -7.07
N ILE A 243 -9.64 2.60 -6.00
CA ILE A 243 -10.26 3.88 -5.64
C ILE A 243 -9.53 4.47 -4.43
N GLU A 244 -9.02 5.69 -4.58
CA GLU A 244 -8.25 6.40 -3.57
C GLU A 244 -8.99 7.66 -3.10
N LEU A 245 -9.22 7.78 -1.79
CA LEU A 245 -9.82 8.95 -1.14
C LEU A 245 -8.79 9.55 -0.18
N LEU A 246 -8.26 10.73 -0.49
CA LEU A 246 -7.05 11.29 0.15
C LEU A 246 -7.28 12.69 0.72
N ASN A 247 -7.02 12.89 2.01
CA ASN A 247 -7.10 14.20 2.68
C ASN A 247 -8.46 14.90 2.44
N LEU A 248 -9.56 14.20 2.71
CA LEU A 248 -10.92 14.70 2.55
C LEU A 248 -11.63 14.79 3.90
N LYS A 249 -12.63 15.65 4.01
CA LYS A 249 -13.70 15.50 4.99
C LYS A 249 -14.94 15.03 4.24
N ILE A 250 -15.61 14.00 4.75
CA ILE A 250 -16.77 13.38 4.09
C ILE A 250 -17.83 13.18 5.16
N GLY A 251 -19.06 13.69 4.97
CA GLY A 251 -20.06 13.55 6.03
C GLY A 251 -21.42 14.18 5.81
N HIS A 252 -22.33 13.89 6.73
CA HIS A 252 -23.67 14.49 6.75
C HIS A 252 -23.64 15.83 7.50
N THR A 253 -24.15 16.90 6.89
CA THR A 253 -24.17 18.26 7.51
C THR A 253 -25.29 18.46 8.53
N LYS A 254 -26.27 17.56 8.56
CA LYS A 254 -27.55 17.76 9.24
C LYS A 254 -27.68 16.89 10.48
N SER A 255 -27.09 17.35 11.58
CA SER A 255 -27.37 16.78 12.91
C SER A 255 -28.76 17.22 13.39
N LEU A 256 -29.77 16.36 13.22
CA LEU A 256 -31.05 16.47 13.93
C LEU A 256 -31.04 15.52 15.13
N PRO A 257 -31.28 15.99 16.37
CA PRO A 257 -31.07 15.21 17.60
C PRO A 257 -32.06 14.06 17.83
N GLU A 258 -32.98 13.80 16.89
CA GLU A 258 -34.05 12.80 17.02
C GLU A 258 -34.09 11.80 15.83
N TYR A 259 -33.24 11.96 14.81
CA TYR A 259 -33.25 11.12 13.62
C TYR A 259 -31.89 10.45 13.41
N MET A 260 -31.88 9.12 13.46
CA MET A 260 -30.78 8.30 12.94
C MET A 260 -30.76 8.47 11.42
N CYS A 261 -29.59 8.71 10.84
CA CYS A 261 -29.44 8.77 9.39
C CYS A 261 -29.21 7.34 8.88
N GLU A 262 -29.80 6.96 7.74
CA GLU A 262 -29.75 5.58 7.22
C GLU A 262 -28.62 5.37 6.20
N GLY A 263 -28.19 6.45 5.53
CA GLY A 263 -27.10 6.42 4.55
C GLY A 263 -25.72 6.24 5.21
N ALA A 264 -24.78 5.65 4.46
CA ALA A 264 -23.38 5.55 4.86
C ALA A 264 -22.59 6.81 4.52
N VAL A 265 -21.56 7.13 5.28
CA VAL A 265 -20.59 8.18 4.89
C VAL A 265 -19.78 7.71 3.68
N THR A 266 -19.34 6.45 3.69
CA THR A 266 -18.79 5.79 2.48
C THR A 266 -19.37 4.39 2.31
N ARG A 267 -19.82 4.07 1.09
CA ARG A 267 -20.38 2.76 0.70
C ARG A 267 -19.58 2.14 -0.44
N PHE A 268 -19.27 0.85 -0.31
CA PHE A 268 -18.62 0.06 -1.35
C PHE A 268 -19.36 -1.26 -1.58
N ASP A 269 -20.01 -1.41 -2.73
CA ASP A 269 -20.69 -2.64 -3.16
C ASP A 269 -19.83 -3.35 -4.23
N SER A 270 -19.46 -4.62 -4.02
CA SER A 270 -18.67 -5.45 -4.95
C SER A 270 -17.39 -4.80 -5.52
N CYS A 271 -16.70 -4.01 -4.71
CA CYS A 271 -15.49 -3.29 -5.11
C CYS A 271 -14.18 -4.04 -4.73
N ASN A 272 -13.03 -3.59 -5.23
CA ASN A 272 -11.72 -4.13 -4.83
C ASN A 272 -10.65 -3.04 -4.76
N ASN A 273 -9.57 -3.26 -4.00
CA ASN A 273 -8.45 -2.31 -3.86
C ASN A 273 -8.90 -0.88 -3.51
N ILE A 274 -9.50 -0.69 -2.33
CA ILE A 274 -9.97 0.62 -1.86
C ILE A 274 -8.95 1.19 -0.88
N TYR A 275 -8.58 2.46 -1.04
CA TYR A 275 -7.63 3.17 -0.18
C TYR A 275 -8.23 4.48 0.33
N ILE A 276 -8.28 4.65 1.65
CA ILE A 276 -8.78 5.87 2.31
C ILE A 276 -7.67 6.36 3.25
N ALA A 277 -7.05 7.49 2.94
CA ALA A 277 -5.94 8.03 3.73
C ALA A 277 -6.19 9.47 4.19
N ASP A 278 -5.90 9.71 5.47
CA ASP A 278 -6.02 11.02 6.14
C ASP A 278 -7.39 11.70 5.97
N CYS A 279 -8.44 10.88 5.81
CA CYS A 279 -9.82 11.34 5.67
C CYS A 279 -10.54 11.43 7.01
N TYR A 280 -11.46 12.38 7.11
CA TYR A 280 -12.30 12.65 8.26
C TYR A 280 -13.74 12.30 7.89
N LEU A 281 -14.18 11.10 8.23
CA LEU A 281 -15.54 10.62 7.99
C LEU A 281 -16.41 11.00 9.19
N TYR A 282 -17.50 11.73 8.96
CA TYR A 282 -18.24 12.34 10.06
C TYR A 282 -19.74 12.49 9.84
N GLY A 283 -20.45 12.75 10.94
CA GLY A 283 -21.88 13.05 10.94
C GLY A 283 -22.74 11.80 11.02
N CYS A 284 -24.03 12.05 11.23
CA CYS A 284 -25.05 11.15 11.74
C CYS A 284 -25.34 9.85 10.96
N GLY A 285 -24.59 9.51 9.91
CA GLY A 285 -24.80 8.33 9.09
C GLY A 285 -24.91 7.03 9.89
N ALA A 286 -25.66 6.06 9.37
CA ALA A 286 -25.77 4.76 10.01
C ALA A 286 -24.42 4.02 9.99
N PHE A 287 -23.57 4.29 9.00
CA PHE A 287 -22.30 3.61 8.78
C PHE A 287 -21.22 4.62 8.40
N GLY A 288 -20.13 4.72 9.17
CA GLY A 288 -18.95 5.48 8.72
C GLY A 288 -18.34 4.86 7.46
N ILE A 289 -18.15 3.55 7.49
CA ILE A 289 -17.80 2.73 6.32
C ILE A 289 -18.78 1.55 6.24
N TYR A 290 -19.50 1.43 5.14
CA TYR A 290 -20.25 0.24 4.76
C TYR A 290 -19.58 -0.44 3.57
N ALA A 291 -19.38 -1.76 3.63
CA ALA A 291 -18.84 -2.51 2.53
C ALA A 291 -19.48 -3.90 2.37
N ASP A 292 -19.97 -4.15 1.16
CA ASP A 292 -20.59 -5.41 0.75
C ASP A 292 -19.78 -6.07 -0.36
N ASN A 293 -19.48 -7.36 -0.23
CA ASN A 293 -18.67 -8.15 -1.18
C ASN A 293 -17.33 -7.48 -1.61
N THR A 294 -16.78 -6.59 -0.80
CA THR A 294 -15.69 -5.69 -1.21
C THR A 294 -14.35 -6.10 -0.60
N LYS A 295 -13.32 -6.26 -1.43
CA LYS A 295 -12.01 -6.80 -1.00
C LYS A 295 -10.93 -5.71 -0.91
N LYS A 296 -9.90 -5.96 -0.10
CA LYS A 296 -8.70 -5.12 0.02
C LYS A 296 -9.02 -3.63 0.31
N ILE A 297 -9.91 -3.37 1.26
CA ILE A 297 -10.13 -2.03 1.81
C ILE A 297 -8.98 -1.72 2.77
N ASN A 298 -8.34 -0.57 2.60
CA ASN A 298 -7.24 -0.11 3.44
C ASN A 298 -7.54 1.32 3.87
N VAL A 299 -7.64 1.55 5.18
CA VAL A 299 -7.89 2.85 5.79
C VAL A 299 -6.67 3.22 6.64
N THR A 300 -6.13 4.42 6.50
CA THR A 300 -5.01 4.86 7.32
C THR A 300 -5.02 6.34 7.67
N GLY A 301 -4.59 6.67 8.90
CA GLY A 301 -4.69 8.03 9.42
C GLY A 301 -6.15 8.47 9.56
N GLY A 302 -6.36 9.79 9.67
CA GLY A 302 -7.70 10.38 9.70
C GLY A 302 -8.55 10.02 10.93
N LYS A 303 -9.85 10.32 10.83
CA LYS A 303 -10.84 10.14 11.92
C LYS A 303 -12.17 9.63 11.42
N ILE A 304 -12.86 8.84 12.23
CA ILE A 304 -14.26 8.43 12.01
C ILE A 304 -15.06 8.77 13.28
N TYR A 305 -16.00 9.72 13.20
CA TYR A 305 -16.64 10.31 14.38
C TYR A 305 -18.10 10.73 14.17
N ASP A 306 -18.84 10.98 15.26
CA ASP A 306 -20.27 11.38 15.26
C ASP A 306 -21.20 10.41 14.49
N CYS A 307 -20.86 9.11 14.46
CA CYS A 307 -21.66 8.08 13.77
C CYS A 307 -22.82 7.60 14.65
N SER A 308 -24.03 7.46 14.09
CA SER A 308 -25.25 7.23 14.88
C SER A 308 -25.70 5.77 15.04
N TYR A 309 -25.04 4.81 14.38
CA TYR A 309 -25.45 3.39 14.45
C TYR A 309 -24.26 2.41 14.42
N THR A 310 -23.34 2.54 13.47
CA THR A 310 -22.14 1.67 13.39
C THR A 310 -20.96 2.43 12.76
N GLY A 311 -19.73 2.16 13.22
CA GLY A 311 -18.52 2.78 12.69
C GLY A 311 -18.08 2.12 11.38
N ILE A 312 -17.97 0.79 11.41
CA ILE A 312 -17.63 -0.03 10.22
C ILE A 312 -18.58 -1.22 10.14
N TRP A 313 -19.25 -1.40 8.99
CA TRP A 313 -20.04 -2.59 8.68
C TRP A 313 -19.49 -3.31 7.43
N LEU A 314 -19.13 -4.58 7.57
CA LEU A 314 -18.61 -5.44 6.50
C LEU A 314 -19.49 -6.68 6.31
N THR A 315 -19.90 -6.98 5.07
CA THR A 315 -20.76 -8.12 4.72
C THR A 315 -20.24 -8.93 3.51
N HIS A 316 -20.70 -10.19 3.39
CA HIS A 316 -20.49 -11.09 2.25
C HIS A 316 -19.02 -11.24 1.80
N GLY A 317 -18.12 -11.60 2.73
CA GLY A 317 -16.71 -11.83 2.40
C GLY A 317 -15.87 -10.56 2.30
N SER A 318 -16.35 -9.41 2.74
CA SER A 318 -15.60 -8.16 2.66
C SER A 318 -14.31 -8.20 3.49
N THR A 319 -13.26 -7.52 3.05
CA THR A 319 -11.95 -7.51 3.75
C THR A 319 -11.39 -6.11 3.92
N ALA A 320 -11.14 -5.74 5.18
CA ALA A 320 -10.63 -4.41 5.55
C ALA A 320 -9.40 -4.46 6.47
N LYS A 321 -8.48 -3.51 6.27
CA LYS A 321 -7.41 -3.15 7.20
C LYS A 321 -7.58 -1.67 7.57
N VAL A 322 -7.60 -1.34 8.85
CA VAL A 322 -7.56 0.03 9.35
C VAL A 322 -6.31 0.19 10.18
N SER A 323 -5.56 1.28 9.99
CA SER A 323 -4.33 1.51 10.73
C SER A 323 -4.07 2.97 11.09
N LYS A 324 -3.65 3.23 12.33
CA LYS A 324 -3.28 4.59 12.79
C LYS A 324 -4.41 5.63 12.69
N SER A 325 -5.66 5.17 12.69
CA SER A 325 -6.87 6.00 12.61
C SER A 325 -7.47 6.23 14.00
N GLU A 326 -8.15 7.37 14.17
CA GLU A 326 -8.93 7.68 15.36
C GLU A 326 -10.42 7.38 15.16
N PHE A 327 -11.09 6.88 16.19
CA PHE A 327 -12.54 6.67 16.21
C PHE A 327 -13.12 7.28 17.48
N CYS A 328 -14.03 8.24 17.35
CA CYS A 328 -14.42 9.07 18.48
C CYS A 328 -15.85 9.62 18.48
N ASP A 329 -16.23 10.18 19.63
CA ASP A 329 -17.41 11.04 19.83
C ASP A 329 -18.71 10.46 19.25
N SER A 330 -18.95 9.16 19.43
CA SER A 330 -20.08 8.43 18.84
C SER A 330 -20.93 7.78 19.92
N SER A 331 -22.24 8.02 19.90
CA SER A 331 -23.16 7.60 20.98
C SER A 331 -24.39 6.87 20.44
N HIS A 332 -24.98 6.00 21.28
CA HIS A 332 -26.15 5.19 20.94
C HIS A 332 -25.93 4.22 19.76
N MET A 333 -24.69 3.76 19.58
CA MET A 333 -24.34 2.82 18.52
C MET A 333 -24.93 1.43 18.81
N SER A 334 -25.41 0.76 17.76
CA SER A 334 -25.75 -0.68 17.78
C SER A 334 -24.51 -1.55 17.56
N GLY A 335 -23.36 -1.11 18.07
CA GLY A 335 -22.06 -1.74 17.87
C GLY A 335 -21.13 -0.91 16.99
N PHE A 336 -19.86 -0.91 17.37
CA PHE A 336 -18.83 -0.09 16.72
C PHE A 336 -18.34 -0.74 15.42
N ILE A 337 -18.09 -2.06 15.46
CA ILE A 337 -17.88 -2.89 14.28
C ILE A 337 -19.05 -3.84 14.15
N ARG A 338 -19.63 -3.93 12.96
CA ARG A 338 -20.54 -5.00 12.56
C ARG A 338 -19.90 -5.81 11.45
N ILE A 339 -19.87 -7.13 11.57
CA ILE A 339 -19.13 -7.98 10.64
C ILE A 339 -19.85 -9.30 10.36
N ASP A 340 -19.95 -9.66 9.08
CA ASP A 340 -20.66 -10.86 8.64
C ASP A 340 -19.94 -11.53 7.46
N GLU A 341 -19.64 -12.82 7.61
CA GLU A 341 -18.82 -13.61 6.68
C GLU A 341 -17.51 -12.94 6.22
N SER A 342 -16.95 -12.01 7.01
CA SER A 342 -15.98 -11.00 6.55
C SER A 342 -14.72 -10.95 7.42
N LYS A 343 -13.69 -10.19 7.00
CA LYS A 343 -12.42 -10.07 7.74
C LYS A 343 -12.04 -8.62 7.99
N ILE A 344 -11.66 -8.29 9.23
CA ILE A 344 -11.14 -6.97 9.59
C ILE A 344 -9.84 -7.07 10.39
N ARG A 345 -8.90 -6.15 10.11
CA ARG A 345 -7.74 -5.89 10.95
C ARG A 345 -7.69 -4.44 11.38
N LEU A 346 -7.59 -4.19 12.69
CA LEU A 346 -7.23 -2.90 13.26
C LEU A 346 -5.78 -2.95 13.76
N THR A 347 -4.99 -1.92 13.49
CA THR A 347 -3.58 -1.81 13.94
C THR A 347 -3.26 -0.37 14.38
N GLU A 348 -2.69 -0.17 15.58
CA GLU A 348 -2.29 1.18 16.07
C GLU A 348 -3.44 2.21 16.12
N CYS A 349 -4.71 1.78 16.14
CA CYS A 349 -5.86 2.69 16.16
C CYS A 349 -6.15 3.21 17.58
N PHE A 350 -6.67 4.43 17.68
CA PHE A 350 -7.16 5.00 18.94
C PHE A 350 -8.68 5.14 18.90
N ILE A 351 -9.37 4.40 19.76
CA ILE A 351 -10.82 4.37 19.87
C ILE A 351 -11.20 4.98 21.22
N HIS A 352 -11.99 6.04 21.24
CA HIS A 352 -12.38 6.66 22.51
C HIS A 352 -13.72 7.39 22.50
N ASP A 353 -14.31 7.62 23.68
CA ASP A 353 -15.58 8.35 23.83
C ASP A 353 -16.73 7.73 22.99
N ILE A 354 -16.77 6.39 22.95
CA ILE A 354 -17.79 5.62 22.24
C ILE A 354 -18.77 4.97 23.21
N LYS A 355 -20.07 5.12 22.96
CA LYS A 355 -21.14 4.42 23.68
C LYS A 355 -21.95 3.53 22.74
N CYS A 356 -21.76 2.23 22.88
CA CYS A 356 -22.62 1.22 22.29
C CYS A 356 -23.74 0.84 23.27
N ASP A 357 -24.98 0.77 22.79
CA ASP A 357 -26.13 0.25 23.53
C ASP A 357 -26.27 -1.28 23.35
N SER A 358 -25.40 -1.90 22.55
CA SER A 358 -25.24 -3.35 22.36
C SER A 358 -23.75 -3.77 22.51
N ALA A 359 -23.34 -4.86 21.86
CA ALA A 359 -21.94 -5.32 21.90
C ALA A 359 -21.02 -4.37 21.11
N PHE A 360 -19.78 -4.18 21.56
CA PHE A 360 -18.81 -3.34 20.86
C PHE A 360 -18.47 -3.88 19.45
N ILE A 361 -18.38 -5.20 19.31
CA ILE A 361 -18.31 -5.89 18.01
C ILE A 361 -19.53 -6.82 17.86
N GLU A 362 -20.35 -6.54 16.85
CA GLU A 362 -21.48 -7.37 16.48
C GLU A 362 -21.16 -8.29 15.29
N THR A 363 -21.54 -9.56 15.44
CA THR A 363 -21.33 -10.60 14.43
C THR A 363 -22.65 -11.32 14.15
N LEU A 364 -23.06 -11.40 12.89
CA LEU A 364 -24.29 -12.11 12.49
C LEU A 364 -24.04 -13.61 12.23
N THR A 365 -22.82 -13.97 11.85
CA THR A 365 -22.37 -15.35 11.60
C THR A 365 -21.08 -15.69 12.35
N ASP A 366 -20.86 -16.98 12.58
CA ASP A 366 -19.67 -17.53 13.25
C ASP A 366 -18.42 -17.62 12.33
N THR A 367 -18.46 -17.03 11.13
CA THR A 367 -17.47 -17.23 10.03
C THR A 367 -16.52 -16.05 9.81
N SER A 368 -16.60 -15.00 10.62
CA SER A 368 -15.77 -13.80 10.48
C SER A 368 -14.40 -13.92 11.16
N ASP A 369 -13.38 -13.22 10.64
CA ASP A 369 -12.05 -13.10 11.25
C ASP A 369 -11.77 -11.65 11.68
N ILE A 370 -11.50 -11.44 12.97
CA ILE A 370 -11.20 -10.13 13.55
C ILE A 370 -9.78 -10.16 14.15
N THR A 371 -8.93 -9.24 13.72
CA THR A 371 -7.60 -9.01 14.32
C THR A 371 -7.51 -7.58 14.84
N ILE A 372 -7.05 -7.39 16.07
CA ILE A 372 -6.82 -6.06 16.67
C ILE A 372 -5.42 -6.06 17.29
N ARG A 373 -4.55 -5.14 16.87
CA ARG A 373 -3.17 -5.03 17.39
C ARG A 373 -2.80 -3.61 17.77
N ASP A 374 -2.10 -3.45 18.88
CA ASP A 374 -1.52 -2.17 19.31
C ASP A 374 -2.55 -1.03 19.48
N CYS A 375 -3.84 -1.37 19.56
CA CYS A 375 -4.93 -0.40 19.64
C CYS A 375 -5.16 0.05 21.09
N THR A 376 -5.59 1.30 21.25
CA THR A 376 -6.00 1.85 22.55
C THR A 376 -7.49 2.15 22.55
N PHE A 377 -8.18 1.64 23.57
CA PHE A 377 -9.61 1.82 23.82
C PHE A 377 -9.78 2.67 25.09
N SER A 378 -10.41 3.84 25.01
CA SER A 378 -10.58 4.72 26.18
C SER A 378 -11.98 5.32 26.35
N ARG A 379 -12.53 5.32 27.57
CA ARG A 379 -13.88 5.85 27.85
C ARG A 379 -14.95 5.23 26.95
N ILE A 380 -14.89 3.91 26.77
CA ILE A 380 -15.86 3.16 25.96
C ILE A 380 -16.88 2.46 26.85
N SER A 381 -18.17 2.59 26.52
CA SER A 381 -19.28 1.85 27.14
C SER A 381 -19.86 0.85 26.14
N TYR A 382 -20.05 -0.40 26.55
CA TYR A 382 -20.63 -1.47 25.74
C TYR A 382 -21.31 -2.52 26.61
N VAL A 383 -22.25 -3.31 26.07
CA VAL A 383 -22.86 -4.45 26.78
C VAL A 383 -21.83 -5.58 26.92
N ASP A 384 -21.44 -6.16 25.79
CA ASP A 384 -20.34 -7.14 25.64
C ASP A 384 -19.27 -6.59 24.71
N PHE A 385 -18.04 -7.11 24.74
CA PHE A 385 -17.02 -6.69 23.75
C PHE A 385 -17.23 -7.35 22.38
N LEU A 386 -17.80 -8.57 22.35
CA LEU A 386 -18.06 -9.36 21.15
C LEU A 386 -19.38 -10.12 21.31
N SER A 387 -20.27 -10.10 20.31
CA SER A 387 -21.61 -10.70 20.42
C SER A 387 -21.66 -12.23 20.26
N SER A 388 -20.64 -12.87 19.69
CA SER A 388 -20.54 -14.35 19.56
C SER A 388 -19.16 -14.88 19.98
N ASN A 389 -19.16 -15.81 20.94
CA ASN A 389 -17.94 -16.50 21.42
C ASN A 389 -17.38 -17.55 20.43
N ARG A 390 -17.91 -17.63 19.21
CA ARG A 390 -17.48 -18.59 18.17
C ARG A 390 -16.70 -17.93 17.04
N VAL A 391 -16.72 -16.60 16.97
CA VAL A 391 -16.01 -15.82 15.97
C VAL A 391 -14.53 -15.71 16.35
N ASN A 392 -13.65 -15.74 15.35
CA ASN A 392 -12.22 -15.68 15.57
C ASN A 392 -11.77 -14.24 15.87
N LEU A 393 -11.70 -13.89 17.16
CA LEU A 393 -11.14 -12.62 17.64
C LEU A 393 -9.71 -12.82 18.18
N ASN A 394 -8.74 -12.24 17.48
CA ASN A 394 -7.33 -12.20 17.91
C ASN A 394 -6.96 -10.77 18.33
N MET A 395 -6.65 -10.57 19.61
CA MET A 395 -6.20 -9.28 20.16
C MET A 395 -4.76 -9.38 20.69
N ASP A 396 -3.91 -8.44 20.31
CA ASP A 396 -2.52 -8.36 20.75
C ASP A 396 -2.14 -6.92 21.14
N ASN A 397 -1.31 -6.76 22.18
CA ASN A 397 -0.84 -5.48 22.73
C ASN A 397 -1.89 -4.35 22.89
N CYS A 398 -3.16 -4.70 23.08
CA CYS A 398 -4.25 -3.72 23.20
C CYS A 398 -4.38 -3.14 24.61
N ARG A 399 -4.76 -1.87 24.72
CA ARG A 399 -4.92 -1.15 26.00
C ARG A 399 -6.35 -0.70 26.21
N PHE A 400 -6.85 -0.82 27.44
CA PHE A 400 -8.17 -0.34 27.86
C PHE A 400 -8.02 0.63 29.03
N ALA A 401 -8.65 1.81 28.96
CA ALA A 401 -8.56 2.86 29.99
C ALA A 401 -9.91 3.56 30.19
N ASP A 402 -10.47 3.53 31.39
CA ASP A 402 -11.79 4.12 31.72
C ASP A 402 -12.97 3.54 30.91
N SER A 403 -12.80 2.36 30.32
CA SER A 403 -13.85 1.63 29.58
C SER A 403 -14.61 0.65 30.49
N ILE A 404 -15.92 0.52 30.29
CA ILE A 404 -16.84 -0.17 31.20
C ILE A 404 -17.80 -1.05 30.40
N ALA A 405 -17.91 -2.33 30.80
CA ALA A 405 -19.00 -3.21 30.39
C ALA A 405 -20.25 -2.87 31.23
N VAL A 406 -21.39 -2.65 30.59
CA VAL A 406 -22.66 -2.23 31.22
C VAL A 406 -23.78 -3.29 31.16
N GLY A 407 -23.46 -4.50 30.69
CA GLY A 407 -24.35 -5.68 30.62
C GLY A 407 -24.35 -6.56 31.86
#